data_AF-A0A518I190-F1
#
_entry.id   AF-A0A518I190-F1
#
_cell.length_a   1.000
_cell.length_b   1.000
_cell.length_c   1.000
_cell.angle_alpha   90.00
_cell.angle_beta   90.00
_cell.angle_gamma   90.00
#
_symmetry.space_group_name_H-M   'P 1'
#
loop_
_entity.id
_entity.type
_entity.pdbx_description
1 polymer ?
#
loop_
_entity_poly.entity_id
_entity_poly.type
_entity_poly.pdbx_seq_one_letter_code
_entity_poly.pdbx_strand_id
1 'polypeptide(L)'
;MPSGDAQRAWFPEMLAELERFWSNNPNWSEVITFCERMTSLRSDIRDQRDIRSPMMTCRSCGKKHAMTLPPISPRSLLFALQKIDAIADEELKRLDKEWMRYRKTENLDARGHRNADGADNKTHASACHRAEQESS
;
A
#
# COMPACT_ATOMS: atom_id res chain seq x y z
N MET A 1 -17.66 10.41 10.27
CA MET A 1 -16.30 10.20 9.70
C MET A 1 -15.79 11.54 9.17
N PRO A 2 -14.60 12.00 9.58
CA PRO A 2 -13.97 13.18 9.00
C PRO A 2 -13.80 13.03 7.48
N SER A 3 -13.99 14.12 6.73
CA SER A 3 -13.81 14.13 5.28
C SER A 3 -12.38 13.69 4.90
N GLY A 4 -12.26 12.66 4.07
CA GLY A 4 -10.98 12.18 3.52
C GLY A 4 -10.39 10.93 4.17
N ASP A 5 -10.91 10.47 5.31
CA ASP A 5 -10.41 9.26 5.98
C ASP A 5 -10.61 7.99 5.14
N ALA A 6 -11.68 7.95 4.34
CA ALA A 6 -11.96 6.84 3.43
C ALA A 6 -10.81 6.60 2.42
N GLN A 7 -10.08 7.65 2.01
CA GLN A 7 -8.99 7.59 1.04
C GLN A 7 -7.60 7.76 1.68
N ARG A 8 -7.52 7.91 3.00
CA ARG A 8 -6.26 8.18 3.69
C ARG A 8 -5.35 6.96 3.64
N ALA A 9 -4.17 7.14 3.02
CA ALA A 9 -3.15 6.10 2.94
C ALA A 9 -2.33 5.96 4.24
N TRP A 10 -2.07 7.07 4.93
CA TRP A 10 -1.24 7.12 6.14
C TRP A 10 -2.00 7.81 7.27
N PHE A 11 -2.24 7.09 8.35
CA PHE A 11 -2.77 7.65 9.60
C PHE A 11 -1.64 8.23 10.47
N PRO A 12 -1.93 9.16 11.40
CA PRO A 12 -0.92 9.76 12.27
C PRO A 12 -0.07 8.73 13.03
N GLU A 13 -0.67 7.63 13.48
CA GLU A 13 0.01 6.53 14.17
C GLU A 13 1.05 5.86 13.27
N MET A 14 0.71 5.65 12.00
CA MET A 14 1.63 5.06 11.01
C MET A 14 2.80 6.00 10.72
N LEU A 15 2.57 7.31 10.69
CA LEU A 15 3.62 8.31 10.46
C LEU A 15 4.62 8.37 11.62
N ALA A 16 4.12 8.31 12.86
CA ALA A 16 4.98 8.24 14.05
C ALA A 16 5.86 6.97 14.06
N GLU A 17 5.30 5.83 13.62
CA GLU A 17 6.09 4.61 13.46
C GLU A 17 7.08 4.68 12.31
N LEU A 18 6.70 5.31 11.20
CA LEU A 18 7.56 5.51 10.04
C LEU A 18 8.80 6.33 10.39
N GLU A 19 8.63 7.44 11.11
CA GLU A 19 9.74 8.30 11.53
C GLU A 19 10.76 7.55 12.41
N ARG A 20 10.26 6.78 13.39
CA ARG A 20 11.11 5.94 14.27
C ARG A 20 11.82 4.85 13.49
N PHE A 21 11.11 4.17 12.59
CA PHE A 21 11.68 3.13 11.75
C PHE A 21 12.79 3.70 10.86
N TRP A 22 12.54 4.82 10.21
CA TRP A 22 13.48 5.44 9.27
C TRP A 22 14.76 5.93 9.95
N SER A 23 14.65 6.42 11.19
CA SER A 23 15.79 6.88 11.99
C SER A 23 16.83 5.78 12.26
N ASN A 24 16.46 4.50 12.11
CA ASN A 24 17.39 3.37 12.26
C ASN A 24 18.18 3.04 10.98
N ASN A 25 18.05 3.84 9.91
CA ASN A 25 18.67 3.60 8.60
C ASN A 25 18.42 2.18 8.05
N PRO A 26 17.14 1.79 7.87
CA PRO A 26 16.78 0.45 7.45
C PRO A 26 17.24 0.13 6.03
N ASN A 27 17.54 -1.14 5.78
CA ASN A 27 17.80 -1.64 4.43
C ASN A 27 16.50 -1.93 3.66
N TRP A 28 16.58 -2.17 2.34
CA TRP A 28 15.40 -2.36 1.50
C TRP A 28 14.53 -3.57 1.87
N SER A 29 15.10 -4.65 2.40
CA SER A 29 14.32 -5.81 2.88
C SER A 29 13.50 -5.45 4.12
N GLU A 30 14.07 -4.67 5.03
CA GLU A 30 13.36 -4.13 6.20
C GLU A 30 12.27 -3.15 5.77
N VAL A 31 12.52 -2.30 4.77
CA VAL A 31 11.52 -1.38 4.21
C VAL A 31 10.33 -2.13 3.62
N ILE A 32 10.56 -3.23 2.90
CA ILE A 32 9.49 -4.08 2.34
C ILE A 32 8.64 -4.67 3.48
N THR A 33 9.29 -5.28 4.46
CA THR A 33 8.62 -5.87 5.64
C THR A 33 7.81 -4.81 6.40
N PHE A 34 8.35 -3.61 6.55
CA PHE A 34 7.66 -2.49 7.18
C PHE A 34 6.42 -2.06 6.37
N CYS A 35 6.49 -2.04 5.04
CA CYS A 35 5.34 -1.71 4.17
C CYS A 35 4.20 -2.74 4.31
N GLU A 36 4.51 -4.03 4.42
CA GLU A 36 3.51 -5.07 4.69
C GLU A 36 2.83 -4.83 6.04
N ARG A 37 3.63 -4.58 7.09
CA ARG A 37 3.12 -4.28 8.44
C ARG A 37 2.24 -3.02 8.47
N MET A 38 2.64 -1.96 7.77
CA MET A 38 1.86 -0.73 7.65
C MET A 38 0.56 -0.94 6.86
N THR A 39 0.55 -1.86 5.89
CA THR A 39 -0.68 -2.23 5.18
C THR A 39 -1.67 -2.90 6.12
N SER A 40 -1.22 -3.83 6.96
CA SER A 40 -2.05 -4.48 7.98
C SER A 40 -2.53 -3.48 9.03
N LEU A 41 -1.62 -2.67 9.59
CA LEU A 41 -1.98 -1.65 10.59
C LEU A 41 -3.02 -0.66 10.06
N ARG A 42 -2.93 -0.27 8.77
CA ARG A 42 -3.93 0.59 8.13
C ARG A 42 -5.30 -0.08 8.10
N SER A 43 -5.37 -1.38 7.81
CA SER A 43 -6.63 -2.13 7.84
C SER A 43 -7.20 -2.18 9.25
N ASP A 44 -6.37 -2.50 10.25
CA ASP A 44 -6.78 -2.58 11.65
C ASP A 44 -7.33 -1.23 12.16
N ILE A 45 -6.64 -0.12 11.85
CA ILE A 45 -7.10 1.23 12.22
C ILE A 45 -8.46 1.54 11.57
N ARG A 46 -8.66 1.13 10.32
CA ARG A 46 -9.92 1.37 9.61
C ARG A 46 -11.05 0.57 10.23
N ASP A 47 -10.81 -0.69 10.55
CA ASP A 47 -11.81 -1.57 11.16
C ASP A 47 -12.18 -1.07 12.57
N GLN A 48 -11.19 -0.70 13.39
CA GLN A 48 -11.41 -0.13 14.73
C GLN A 48 -12.20 1.17 14.72
N ARG A 49 -12.10 1.96 13.64
CA ARG A 49 -12.76 3.28 13.51
C ARG A 49 -14.04 3.22 12.67
N ASP A 50 -14.51 2.03 12.28
CA ASP A 50 -15.62 1.83 11.33
C ASP A 50 -15.46 2.68 10.04
N ILE A 51 -14.23 2.77 9.55
CA ILE A 51 -13.91 3.52 8.33
C ILE A 51 -14.23 2.67 7.11
N ARG A 52 -15.42 2.88 6.57
CA ARG A 52 -15.87 2.26 5.32
C ARG A 52 -15.02 2.67 4.13
N SER A 53 -14.73 1.70 3.27
CA SER A 53 -14.06 1.95 2.00
C SER A 53 -14.95 2.77 1.05
N PRO A 54 -14.34 3.63 0.21
CA PRO A 54 -15.10 4.35 -0.80
C PRO A 54 -15.74 3.35 -1.77
N MET A 55 -16.96 3.65 -2.23
CA MET A 55 -17.66 2.80 -3.18
C MET A 55 -17.30 3.21 -4.61
N MET A 56 -17.04 2.23 -5.47
CA MET A 56 -16.87 2.41 -6.91
C MET A 56 -17.99 1.70 -7.67
N THR A 57 -18.40 2.26 -8.80
CA THR A 57 -19.28 1.56 -9.74
C THR A 57 -18.43 0.70 -10.67
N CYS A 58 -18.67 -0.60 -10.67
CA CYS A 58 -18.01 -1.51 -11.60
C CYS A 58 -18.55 -1.31 -13.01
N ARG A 59 -17.65 -1.06 -13.97
CA ARG A 59 -18.02 -0.89 -15.39
C ARG A 59 -18.49 -2.18 -16.04
N SER A 60 -18.11 -3.34 -15.50
CA SER A 60 -18.44 -4.65 -16.07
C SER A 60 -19.82 -5.15 -15.66
N CYS A 61 -20.27 -4.88 -14.42
CA CYS A 61 -21.56 -5.37 -13.91
C CYS A 61 -22.54 -4.27 -13.50
N GLY A 62 -22.13 -2.99 -13.52
CA GLY A 62 -22.96 -1.85 -13.14
C GLY A 62 -23.25 -1.70 -11.64
N LYS A 63 -22.81 -2.64 -10.80
CA LYS A 63 -23.05 -2.62 -9.35
C LYS A 63 -22.00 -1.77 -8.61
N LYS A 64 -22.37 -1.30 -7.41
CA LYS A 64 -21.44 -0.61 -6.50
C LYS A 64 -20.66 -1.63 -5.68
N HIS A 65 -19.34 -1.50 -5.65
CA HIS A 65 -18.43 -2.32 -4.85
C HIS A 65 -17.57 -1.42 -3.95
N ALA A 66 -17.20 -1.94 -2.78
CA ALA A 66 -16.18 -1.30 -1.96
C ALA A 66 -14.84 -1.32 -2.71
N MET A 67 -14.15 -0.19 -2.77
CA MET A 67 -12.80 -0.12 -3.31
C MET A 67 -11.82 -0.74 -2.32
N THR A 68 -10.96 -1.61 -2.83
CA THR A 68 -9.77 -2.05 -2.10
C THR A 68 -8.70 -0.97 -2.22
N LEU A 69 -8.23 -0.45 -1.09
CA LEU A 69 -7.10 0.48 -1.09
C LEU A 69 -5.82 -0.27 -1.49
N PRO A 70 -4.98 0.31 -2.36
CA PRO A 70 -3.71 -0.32 -2.71
C PRO A 70 -2.84 -0.50 -1.47
N PRO A 71 -2.07 -1.61 -1.35
CA PRO A 71 -1.10 -1.79 -0.29
C PRO A 71 -0.10 -0.63 -0.23
N ILE A 72 0.50 -0.43 0.94
CA ILE A 72 1.63 0.47 1.08
C ILE A 72 2.82 -0.14 0.35
N SER A 73 3.47 0.64 -0.50
CA SER A 73 4.67 0.25 -1.24
C SER A 73 5.89 1.04 -0.77
N PRO A 74 7.13 0.58 -1.01
CA PRO A 74 8.33 1.34 -0.70
C PRO A 74 8.32 2.74 -1.29
N ARG A 75 7.83 2.90 -2.55
CA ARG A 75 7.68 4.22 -3.16
C ARG A 75 6.66 5.09 -2.41
N SER A 76 5.51 4.54 -2.00
CA SER A 76 4.53 5.29 -1.20
C SER A 76 5.09 5.70 0.16
N LEU A 77 5.95 4.88 0.77
CA LEU A 77 6.65 5.18 2.01
C LEU A 77 7.63 6.35 1.84
N LEU A 78 8.41 6.37 0.75
CA LEU A 78 9.32 7.49 0.48
C LEU A 78 8.57 8.83 0.35
N PHE A 79 7.43 8.85 -0.33
CA PHE A 79 6.58 10.05 -0.40
C PHE A 79 5.99 10.43 0.97
N ALA A 80 5.70 9.45 1.83
CA ALA A 80 5.23 9.74 3.19
C ALA A 80 6.34 10.38 4.04
N LEU A 81 7.58 9.93 3.91
CA LEU A 81 8.75 10.54 4.56
C LEU A 81 8.97 11.98 4.11
N GLN A 82 8.90 12.23 2.80
CA GLN A 82 8.99 13.58 2.27
C GLN A 82 7.88 14.47 2.82
N LYS A 83 6.65 13.95 2.90
CA LYS A 83 5.49 14.71 3.40
C LYS A 83 5.60 15.09 4.88
N ILE A 84 6.35 14.33 5.68
CA ILE A 84 6.62 14.66 7.09
C ILE A 84 7.97 15.35 7.28
N ASP A 85 8.58 15.84 6.20
CA ASP A 85 9.88 16.53 6.20
C ASP A 85 11.05 15.69 6.78
N ALA A 86 10.90 14.36 6.81
CA ALA A 86 11.96 13.45 7.26
C ALA A 86 13.07 13.26 6.21
N ILE A 87 12.76 13.54 4.94
CA ILE A 87 13.71 13.56 3.82
C ILE A 87 13.43 14.75 2.90
N ALA A 88 14.47 15.29 2.27
CA ALA A 88 14.35 16.34 1.27
C ALA A 88 14.03 15.78 -0.13
N ASP A 89 13.62 16.65 -1.06
CA ASP A 89 13.29 16.28 -2.45
C ASP A 89 14.43 15.59 -3.19
N GLU A 90 15.67 16.05 -2.99
CA GLU A 90 16.84 15.44 -3.62
C GLU A 90 17.15 14.06 -3.04
N GLU A 91 16.89 13.89 -1.75
CA GLU A 91 17.02 12.61 -1.06
C GLU A 91 15.96 11.61 -1.55
N LEU A 92 14.71 12.05 -1.72
CA LEU A 92 13.65 11.25 -2.31
C LEU A 92 14.03 10.75 -3.72
N LYS A 93 14.56 11.64 -4.59
CA LYS A 93 14.99 11.25 -5.94
C LYS A 93 16.12 10.23 -5.91
N ARG A 94 17.04 10.33 -4.95
CA ARG A 94 18.14 9.38 -4.77
C ARG A 94 17.60 8.02 -4.33
N LEU A 95 16.81 7.98 -3.26
CA LEU A 95 16.23 6.76 -2.71
C LEU A 95 15.30 6.06 -3.71
N ASP A 96 14.52 6.81 -4.50
CA ASP A 96 13.66 6.23 -5.54
C ASP A 96 14.48 5.52 -6.63
N LYS A 97 15.63 6.09 -7.00
CA LYS A 97 16.56 5.43 -7.94
C LYS A 97 17.21 4.20 -7.32
N GLU A 98 17.60 4.26 -6.05
CA GLU A 98 18.17 3.11 -5.33
C GLU A 98 17.16 1.97 -5.22
N TRP A 99 15.91 2.29 -4.87
CA TRP A 99 14.80 1.33 -4.87
C TRP A 99 14.61 0.68 -6.24
N MET A 100 14.57 1.48 -7.31
CA MET A 100 14.42 0.95 -8.67
C MET A 100 15.56 0.01 -9.07
N ARG A 101 16.80 0.30 -8.65
CA ARG A 101 17.95 -0.58 -8.88
C ARG A 101 17.82 -1.86 -8.08
N TYR A 102 17.57 -1.77 -6.78
CA TYR A 102 17.40 -2.92 -5.88
C TYR A 102 16.30 -3.86 -6.40
N ARG A 103 15.13 -3.31 -6.72
CA ARG A 103 13.99 -4.05 -7.30
C ARG A 103 14.37 -4.80 -8.57
N LYS A 104 15.16 -4.18 -9.46
CA LYS A 104 15.60 -4.80 -10.70
C LYS A 104 16.60 -5.93 -10.46
N THR A 105 17.57 -5.71 -9.56
CA THR A 105 18.60 -6.69 -9.22
C THR A 105 18.00 -7.93 -8.57
N GLU A 106 17.05 -7.74 -7.66
CA GLU A 106 16.43 -8.82 -6.87
C GLU A 106 15.17 -9.42 -7.55
N ASN A 107 14.85 -9.00 -8.77
CA ASN A 107 13.65 -9.41 -9.53
C ASN A 107 12.34 -9.26 -8.72
N LEU A 108 12.13 -8.09 -8.12
CA LEU A 108 10.97 -7.80 -7.28
C LEU A 108 9.88 -7.01 -8.03
N ASP A 109 8.65 -7.13 -7.56
CA ASP A 109 7.50 -6.31 -7.97
C ASP A 109 7.55 -4.92 -7.29
N ALA A 110 6.57 -4.05 -7.57
CA ALA A 110 6.52 -2.71 -6.98
C ALA A 110 6.36 -2.69 -5.45
N ARG A 111 5.98 -3.80 -4.82
CA ARG A 111 5.82 -3.96 -3.38
C ARG A 111 7.03 -4.61 -2.72
N GLY A 112 7.89 -5.27 -3.50
CA GLY A 112 9.07 -5.97 -3.01
C GLY A 112 8.92 -7.49 -2.95
N HIS A 113 7.86 -8.05 -3.55
CA HIS A 113 7.74 -9.51 -3.66
C HIS A 113 8.45 -10.01 -4.91
N ARG A 114 9.11 -11.16 -4.85
CA ARG A 114 9.73 -11.76 -6.04
C ARG A 114 8.70 -11.99 -7.12
N ASN A 115 8.99 -11.51 -8.33
CA ASN A 115 8.25 -11.93 -9.51
C ASN A 115 8.51 -13.43 -9.63
N ALA A 116 7.46 -14.26 -9.53
CA ALA A 116 7.60 -15.67 -9.88
C ALA A 116 8.09 -15.72 -11.34
N ASP A 117 9.24 -16.33 -11.58
CA ASP A 117 9.78 -16.52 -12.92
C ASP A 117 8.68 -17.19 -13.78
N GLY A 118 8.05 -16.41 -14.65
CA GLY A 118 7.04 -16.91 -15.59
C GLY A 118 5.60 -17.08 -15.07
N ALA A 119 5.12 -16.27 -14.14
CA ALA A 119 3.67 -16.07 -14.00
C ALA A 119 3.25 -14.80 -14.75
N ASP A 120 2.73 -14.98 -15.97
CA ASP A 120 1.97 -13.98 -16.71
C ASP A 120 0.87 -13.38 -15.83
N ASN A 121 1.17 -12.28 -15.13
CA ASN A 121 0.17 -11.62 -14.30
C ASN A 121 -0.67 -10.66 -15.16
N LYS A 122 -1.47 -11.24 -16.07
CA LYS A 122 -2.79 -10.68 -16.35
C LYS A 122 -3.73 -11.05 -15.20
N THR A 123 -3.58 -10.41 -14.04
CA THR A 123 -4.64 -10.37 -13.03
C THR A 123 -4.73 -8.98 -12.40
N HIS A 124 -5.24 -8.04 -13.19
CA HIS A 124 -6.34 -7.20 -12.71
C HIS A 124 -7.61 -7.62 -13.46
N ALA A 125 -7.91 -8.92 -13.45
CA ALA A 125 -9.28 -9.35 -13.63
C ALA A 125 -9.97 -9.09 -12.29
N SER A 126 -10.90 -8.14 -12.28
CA SER A 126 -11.96 -8.07 -11.29
C SER A 126 -12.64 -9.44 -11.20
N ALA A 127 -12.12 -10.31 -10.33
CA ALA A 127 -12.80 -11.52 -9.93
C ALA A 127 -13.93 -11.10 -8.99
N CYS A 128 -15.05 -10.73 -9.60
CA CYS A 128 -16.35 -10.70 -8.96
C CYS A 128 -16.67 -12.15 -8.55
N HIS A 129 -16.11 -12.62 -7.42
CA HIS A 129 -16.51 -13.88 -6.83
C HIS A 129 -17.94 -13.72 -6.34
N ARG A 130 -18.83 -14.34 -7.10
CA ARG A 130 -20.21 -14.70 -6.81
C ARG A 130 -20.34 -15.19 -5.36
N ALA A 131 -20.82 -14.33 -4.48
CA ALA A 131 -21.45 -14.76 -3.23
C ALA A 131 -22.96 -14.75 -3.47
N GLU A 132 -23.44 -15.83 -4.09
CA GLU A 132 -24.86 -16.19 -4.12
C GLU A 132 -25.00 -17.55 -3.42
N GLN A 133 -25.91 -17.57 -2.44
CA GLN A 133 -26.51 -18.70 -1.71
C GLN A 133 -25.76 -19.05 -0.40
N GLU A 134 -26.41 -19.13 0.76
CA GLU A 134 -27.71 -19.76 1.03
C GLU A 134 -28.69 -18.94 1.87
N SER A 135 -29.97 -19.01 1.46
CA SER A 135 -31.15 -18.77 2.29
C SER A 135 -31.31 -19.89 3.32
N SER A 136 -31.75 -19.53 4.53
CA SER A 136 -32.81 -20.22 5.28
C SER A 136 -33.42 -19.26 6.28
#